data_AF-A0A2P2LWZ2-F1
#
_entry.id   AF-A0A2P2LWZ2-F1
#
_cell.length_a   1.000
_cell.length_b   1.000
_cell.length_c   1.000
_cell.angle_alpha   90.00
_cell.angle_beta   90.00
_cell.angle_gamma   90.00
#
_symmetry.space_group_name_H-M   'P 1'
#
loop_
_entity.id
_entity.type
_entity.pdbx_description
1 polymer ?
#
loop_
_entity_poly.entity_id
_entity_poly.type
_entity_poly.pdbx_seq_one_letter_code
_entity_poly.pdbx_strand_id
1 'polypeptide(L)'
;MFKDFGRKLQRDLKKIVDARVLASEARLGGEIRSQPVEVNVVSHPIQRFAVWFGGSVLASTPEFFAACHTKAEYEEYGASICRTNPVFKGMY
;
A
#
# COMPACT_ATOMS: atom_id res chain seq x y z
N MET A 1 -11.34 7.21 -13.42
CA MET A 1 -11.82 6.21 -12.43
C MET A 1 -13.30 6.45 -12.18
N PHE A 2 -14.02 5.48 -11.63
CA PHE A 2 -15.45 5.59 -11.37
C PHE A 2 -15.74 6.71 -10.36
N LYS A 3 -16.72 7.56 -10.69
CA LYS A 3 -17.20 8.63 -9.81
C LYS A 3 -17.65 8.04 -8.47
N ASP A 4 -17.29 8.71 -7.37
CA ASP A 4 -17.66 8.36 -6.00
C ASP A 4 -17.19 6.97 -5.49
N PHE A 5 -16.35 6.25 -6.25
CA PHE A 5 -15.87 4.92 -5.84
C PHE A 5 -15.15 4.93 -4.50
N GLY A 6 -14.18 5.84 -4.32
CA GLY A 6 -13.41 5.94 -3.06
C GLY A 6 -14.32 6.23 -1.86
N ARG A 7 -15.29 7.14 -2.02
CA ARG A 7 -16.28 7.48 -0.98
C ARG A 7 -17.14 6.27 -0.62
N LYS A 8 -17.63 5.53 -1.64
CA LYS A 8 -18.45 4.33 -1.43
C LYS A 8 -17.67 3.26 -0.67
N LEU A 9 -16.44 2.98 -1.12
CA LEU A 9 -15.57 1.99 -0.51
C LEU A 9 -15.25 2.33 0.96
N GLN A 10 -14.87 3.57 1.24
CA GLN A 10 -14.56 4.02 2.60
C GLN A 10 -15.75 3.87 3.54
N ARG A 11 -16.93 4.31 3.10
CA ARG A 11 -18.17 4.20 3.89
C ARG A 11 -18.50 2.75 4.20
N ASP A 12 -18.48 1.88 3.19
CA ASP A 12 -18.90 0.50 3.35
C ASP A 12 -17.90 -0.28 4.22
N LEU A 13 -16.60 0.01 4.10
CA LEU A 13 -15.56 -0.60 4.92
C LEU A 13 -15.61 -0.08 6.38
N LYS A 14 -15.85 1.22 6.60
CA LYS A 14 -16.06 1.79 7.94
C LYS A 14 -17.25 1.16 8.65
N LYS A 15 -18.37 0.94 7.96
CA LYS A 15 -19.54 0.23 8.52
C LYS A 15 -19.20 -1.18 9.01
N ILE A 16 -18.42 -1.94 8.25
CA ILE A 16 -18.01 -3.30 8.62
C ILE A 16 -17.11 -3.27 9.86
N VAL A 17 -16.16 -2.33 9.88
CA VAL A 17 -15.22 -2.16 10.99
C VAL A 17 -15.95 -1.75 12.27
N ASP A 18 -16.85 -0.77 12.19
CA ASP A 18 -17.63 -0.29 13.33
C ASP A 18 -18.55 -1.37 13.90
N ALA A 19 -19.21 -2.15 13.03
CA ALA A 19 -20.06 -3.26 13.46
C ALA A 19 -19.24 -4.33 14.21
N ARG A 20 -18.01 -4.61 13.75
CA ARG A 20 -17.11 -5.56 14.41
C ARG A 20 -16.63 -5.05 15.76
N VAL A 21 -16.25 -3.78 15.84
CA VAL A 21 -15.84 -3.11 17.08
C VAL A 21 -16.97 -3.18 18.10
N LEU A 22 -18.18 -2.78 17.73
CA LEU A 22 -19.37 -2.85 18.59
C LEU A 22 -19.64 -4.27 19.10
N ALA A 23 -19.59 -5.27 18.21
CA ALA A 23 -19.79 -6.67 18.60
C ALA A 23 -18.71 -7.17 19.56
N SER A 24 -17.46 -6.73 19.39
CA SER A 24 -16.35 -7.08 20.28
C SER A 24 -16.49 -6.44 21.65
N GLU A 25 -16.88 -5.16 21.72
CA GLU A 25 -17.07 -4.43 22.97
C GLU A 25 -18.25 -4.99 23.77
N ALA A 26 -19.35 -5.33 23.09
CA ALA A 26 -20.51 -6.00 23.71
C ALA A 26 -20.13 -7.34 24.35
N ARG A 27 -19.24 -8.12 23.72
CA ARG A 27 -18.76 -9.40 24.26
C ARG A 27 -17.85 -9.25 25.48
N LEU A 28 -17.13 -8.13 25.59
CA LEU A 28 -16.19 -7.85 26.68
C LEU A 28 -16.85 -7.06 27.84
N GLY A 29 -18.18 -7.01 27.90
CA GLY A 29 -18.91 -6.35 28.99
C GLY A 29 -18.78 -4.82 28.99
N GLY A 30 -18.27 -4.21 27.92
CA GLY A 30 -18.11 -2.75 27.81
C GLY A 30 -17.00 -2.13 28.66
N GLU A 31 -16.31 -2.92 29.50
CA GLU A 31 -15.16 -2.47 30.30
C GLU A 31 -13.93 -2.20 29.42
N ILE A 32 -13.77 -2.99 28.36
CA ILE A 32 -12.68 -2.84 27.40
C ILE A 32 -13.23 -2.15 26.14
N ARG A 33 -12.87 -0.88 25.97
CA ARG A 33 -13.13 -0.12 24.73
C ARG A 33 -11.95 -0.25 23.79
N SER A 34 -12.24 -0.59 22.55
CA SER A 34 -11.23 -0.61 21.49
C SER A 34 -10.99 0.80 20.94
N GLN A 35 -9.78 1.06 20.47
CA GLN A 35 -9.55 2.34 19.80
C GLN A 35 -10.33 2.40 18.48
N PRO A 36 -10.96 3.54 18.16
CA PRO A 36 -11.63 3.71 16.88
C PRO A 36 -10.65 3.45 15.73
N VAL A 37 -11.04 2.59 14.80
CA VAL A 37 -10.22 2.29 13.62
C VAL A 37 -10.53 3.34 12.55
N GLU A 38 -9.51 4.10 12.17
CA GLU A 38 -9.60 5.04 11.08
C GLU A 38 -9.60 4.28 9.73
N VAL A 39 -10.59 4.58 8.88
CA VAL A 39 -10.66 4.04 7.53
C VAL A 39 -10.53 5.19 6.55
N ASN A 40 -9.43 5.19 5.80
CA ASN A 40 -9.12 6.21 4.81
C ASN A 40 -8.88 5.56 3.43
N VAL A 41 -9.70 5.91 2.44
CA VAL A 41 -9.52 5.47 1.05
C VAL A 41 -8.96 6.63 0.25
N VAL A 42 -7.66 6.56 -0.04
CA VAL A 42 -6.95 7.62 -0.75
C VAL A 42 -7.31 7.60 -2.23
N SER A 43 -7.76 8.75 -2.74
CA SER A 43 -7.95 8.98 -4.17
C SER A 43 -7.07 10.14 -4.64
N HIS A 44 -6.49 10.00 -5.84
CA HIS A 44 -5.62 11.02 -6.43
C HIS A 44 -5.87 11.17 -7.94
N PRO A 45 -5.58 12.33 -8.55
CA PRO A 45 -5.90 12.58 -9.97
C PRO A 45 -5.22 11.63 -10.97
N ILE A 46 -4.06 11.07 -10.61
CA ILE A 46 -3.18 10.26 -11.49
C ILE A 46 -3.46 8.75 -11.33
N GLN A 47 -4.59 8.35 -10.73
CA GLN A 47 -4.94 6.94 -10.49
C GLN A 47 -4.84 6.03 -11.72
N ARG A 48 -5.17 6.55 -12.91
CA ARG A 48 -5.11 5.78 -14.17
C ARG A 48 -3.69 5.29 -14.48
N PHE A 49 -2.67 6.04 -14.09
CA PHE A 49 -1.27 5.77 -14.38
C PHE A 49 -0.44 5.66 -13.11
N ALA A 50 -1.06 5.38 -11.96
CA ALA A 50 -0.40 5.40 -10.66
C ALA A 50 0.86 4.52 -10.62
N VAL A 51 0.79 3.33 -11.22
CA VAL A 51 1.92 2.39 -11.30
C VAL A 51 3.07 2.95 -12.13
N TRP A 52 2.77 3.46 -13.33
CA TRP A 52 3.79 4.01 -14.22
C TRP A 52 4.40 5.30 -13.64
N PHE A 53 3.56 6.18 -13.10
CA PHE A 53 3.98 7.40 -12.44
C PHE A 53 4.88 7.10 -11.23
N GLY A 54 4.47 6.17 -10.36
CA GLY A 54 5.28 5.71 -9.23
C GLY A 54 6.63 5.14 -9.68
N GLY A 55 6.64 4.33 -10.74
CA GLY A 55 7.87 3.83 -11.36
C GLY A 55 8.78 4.94 -11.90
N SER A 56 8.21 5.96 -12.56
CA SER A 56 9.00 7.09 -13.07
C SER A 56 9.60 7.94 -11.94
N VAL A 57 8.86 8.13 -10.84
CA VAL A 57 9.34 8.86 -9.66
C VAL A 57 10.46 8.06 -8.99
N LEU A 58 10.25 6.76 -8.79
CA LEU A 58 11.24 5.87 -8.19
C LEU A 58 12.53 5.81 -9.01
N ALA A 59 12.42 5.62 -10.34
CA ALA A 59 13.58 5.56 -11.24
C ALA A 59 14.35 6.89 -11.34
N SER A 60 13.76 8.00 -10.88
CA SER A 60 14.41 9.30 -10.84
C SER A 60 15.24 9.53 -9.57
N THR A 61 15.19 8.64 -8.57
CA THR A 61 15.97 8.80 -7.33
C THR A 61 17.34 8.11 -7.44
N PRO A 62 18.40 8.62 -6.78
CA PRO A 62 19.72 7.98 -6.81
C PRO A 62 19.73 6.55 -6.27
N GLU A 63 18.87 6.27 -5.28
CA GLU A 63 18.77 4.96 -4.61
C GLU A 63 18.36 3.86 -5.57
N PHE A 64 17.63 4.18 -6.65
CA PHE A 64 17.20 3.22 -7.67
C PHE A 64 18.37 2.55 -8.40
N PHE A 65 19.48 3.26 -8.62
CA PHE A 65 20.63 2.67 -9.32
C PHE A 65 21.43 1.72 -8.43
N ALA A 66 21.57 2.04 -7.14
CA ALA A 66 22.26 1.19 -6.15
C ALA A 66 21.49 -0.13 -5.87
N ALA A 67 20.27 -0.18 -6.35
CA ALA A 67 19.22 -1.12 -6.05
C ALA A 67 18.98 -2.14 -7.17
N CYS A 68 19.31 -1.74 -8.40
CA CYS A 68 19.15 -2.56 -9.58
C CYS A 68 20.27 -3.60 -9.66
N HIS A 69 19.89 -4.80 -10.09
CA HIS A 69 20.84 -5.80 -10.54
C HIS A 69 21.53 -5.32 -11.81
N THR A 70 22.86 -5.30 -11.78
CA THR A 70 23.69 -4.95 -12.92
C THR A 70 23.79 -6.12 -13.91
N LYS A 71 24.19 -5.80 -15.14
CA LYS A 71 24.48 -6.82 -16.16
C LYS A 71 25.61 -7.75 -15.70
N ALA A 72 26.65 -7.21 -15.05
CA ALA A 72 27.78 -8.00 -14.58
C ALA A 72 27.35 -9.03 -13.51
N GLU A 73 26.53 -8.62 -12.55
CA GLU A 73 25.97 -9.54 -11.54
C GLU A 73 25.08 -10.62 -12.19
N TYR A 74 24.28 -10.25 -13.19
CA TYR A 74 23.48 -11.24 -13.91
C TYR A 74 24.34 -12.27 -14.66
N GLU A 75 25.45 -11.84 -15.26
CA GLU A 75 26.38 -12.73 -15.95
C GLU A 75 27.15 -13.64 -14.98
N GLU A 76 27.44 -13.17 -13.76
CA GLU A 76 28.16 -13.92 -12.73
C GLU A 76 27.27 -14.91 -11.94
N TYR A 77 26.09 -14.46 -11.49
CA TYR A 77 25.19 -15.20 -10.60
C TYR A 77 23.96 -15.80 -11.32
N GLY A 78 23.76 -15.43 -12.58
CA GLY A 78 22.65 -15.87 -13.42
C GLY A 78 21.31 -15.23 -13.06
N ALA A 79 20.25 -15.70 -13.74
CA ALA A 79 18.89 -15.17 -13.59
C ALA A 79 18.27 -15.34 -12.20
N SER A 80 18.95 -16.05 -11.28
CA SER A 80 18.48 -16.28 -9.91
C SER A 80 18.30 -14.96 -9.15
N ILE A 81 19.18 -13.97 -9.37
CA ILE A 81 19.16 -12.68 -8.70
C ILE A 81 17.89 -11.87 -9.03
N CYS A 82 17.34 -12.00 -10.25
CA CYS A 82 16.13 -11.29 -10.68
C CYS A 82 14.83 -11.83 -10.08
N ARG A 83 14.87 -12.95 -9.34
CA ARG A 83 13.68 -13.52 -8.67
C ARG A 83 13.21 -12.65 -7.50
N THR A 84 14.07 -11.79 -6.98
CA THR A 84 13.74 -10.88 -5.90
C THR A 84 14.42 -9.55 -6.15
N ASN A 85 13.63 -8.48 -6.19
CA ASN A 85 14.14 -7.12 -6.28
C ASN A 85 13.92 -6.47 -4.92
N PRO A 86 14.96 -5.86 -4.31
CA PRO A 86 14.81 -5.18 -3.04
C PRO A 86 13.75 -4.08 -3.13
N VAL A 87 13.02 -3.86 -2.04
CA VAL A 87 12.07 -2.73 -1.92
C VAL A 87 12.83 -1.60 -1.21
N PHE A 88 12.91 -0.43 -1.84
CA PHE A 88 13.65 0.71 -1.30
C PHE A 88 12.76 1.56 -0.40
N LYS A 89 13.29 1.96 0.76
CA LYS A 89 12.64 2.88 1.69
C LYS A 89 12.99 4.31 1.29
N GLY A 90 12.15 4.94 0.47
CA GLY A 90 12.27 6.35 0.12
C GLY A 90 10.93 7.10 0.00
N MET A 91 9.81 6.47 0.35
CA MET A 91 8.46 7.02 0.11
C MET A 91 7.48 6.78 1.28
N TYR A 92 7.99 6.76 2.52
CA TYR A 92 7.17 6.86 3.74
C TYR A 92 7.73 7.95 4.63
#